data_AF-A0A2P7B582-F1
#
_entry.id   AF-A0A2P7B582-F1
#
_cell.length_a   1.000
_cell.length_b   1.000
_cell.length_c   1.000
_cell.angle_alpha   90.00
_cell.angle_beta   90.00
_cell.angle_gamma   90.00
#
_symmetry.space_group_name_H-M   'P 1'
#
loop_
_entity.id
_entity.type
_entity.pdbx_description
1 polymer ?
#
loop_
_entity_poly.entity_id
_entity_poly.type
_entity_poly.pdbx_seq_one_letter_code
_entity_poly.pdbx_strand_id
1 'polypeptide(L)'
;MGKYFTDDQVNEFLRIHLERYPDAIERMHFVMRHPYRNNDERTSQNIREVNSTAKSLEFYHDYARNLPEEYIKRVADPYYYAFFHIHRDVVTRVAAILGPIGTYEIEEFDPSNPLHWVE
;
A
#
# COMPACT_ATOMS: atom_id res chain seq x y z
N MET A 1 -13.48 2.68 3.43
CA MET A 1 -13.29 4.11 3.75
C MET A 1 -11.81 4.34 4.01
N GLY A 2 -11.18 5.27 3.29
CA GLY A 2 -9.82 5.74 3.60
C GLY A 2 -9.78 6.46 4.94
N LYS A 3 -8.76 6.22 5.76
CA LYS A 3 -8.62 6.85 7.08
C LYS A 3 -8.06 8.27 6.98
N TYR A 4 -7.25 8.54 5.96
CA TYR A 4 -6.45 9.76 5.85
C TYR A 4 -6.77 10.56 4.59
N PHE A 5 -7.04 9.86 3.49
CA PHE A 5 -7.44 10.45 2.21
C PHE A 5 -8.90 10.12 1.91
N THR A 6 -9.55 11.00 1.15
CA THR A 6 -10.93 10.77 0.71
C THR A 6 -10.99 9.61 -0.27
N ASP A 7 -12.17 9.00 -0.41
CA ASP A 7 -12.36 7.92 -1.37
C ASP A 7 -12.06 8.37 -2.82
N ASP A 8 -12.35 9.62 -3.17
CA ASP A 8 -12.04 10.20 -4.47
C ASP A 8 -10.54 10.37 -4.70
N GLN A 9 -9.79 10.83 -3.69
CA GLN A 9 -8.32 10.94 -3.75
C GLN A 9 -7.67 9.57 -3.92
N VAL A 10 -8.16 8.55 -3.20
CA VAL A 10 -7.67 7.17 -3.34
C VAL A 10 -8.04 6.58 -4.70
N ASN A 11 -9.22 6.90 -5.24
CA ASN A 11 -9.62 6.47 -6.58
C ASN A 11 -8.77 7.12 -7.68
N GLU A 12 -8.51 8.43 -7.56
CA GLU A 12 -7.63 9.16 -8.47
C GLU A 12 -6.20 8.60 -8.44
N PHE A 13 -5.68 8.35 -7.23
CA PHE A 13 -4.40 7.67 -7.04
C PHE A 13 -4.38 6.35 -7.80
N LEU A 14 -5.37 5.48 -7.58
CA LEU A 14 -5.41 4.15 -8.18
C LEU A 14 -5.51 4.21 -9.70
N ARG A 15 -6.28 5.14 -10.26
CA ARG A 15 -6.34 5.34 -11.72
C ARG A 15 -4.95 5.63 -12.29
N ILE A 16 -4.24 6.60 -11.72
CA ILE A 16 -2.90 7.00 -12.17
C ILE A 16 -1.87 5.89 -11.90
N HIS A 17 -1.99 5.20 -10.77
CA HIS A 17 -1.12 4.10 -10.41
C HIS A 17 -1.22 2.96 -11.44
N LEU A 18 -2.43 2.60 -11.85
CA LEU A 18 -2.68 1.49 -12.76
C LEU A 18 -2.40 1.83 -14.23
N GLU A 19 -2.45 3.10 -14.60
CA GLU A 19 -1.93 3.56 -15.89
C GLU A 19 -0.40 3.35 -15.99
N ARG A 20 0.33 3.46 -14.88
CA ARG A 20 1.79 3.26 -14.83
C ARG A 20 2.20 1.81 -14.57
N TYR A 21 1.43 1.11 -13.74
CA TYR A 21 1.74 -0.23 -13.25
C TYR A 21 0.48 -1.12 -13.35
N PRO A 22 0.15 -1.64 -14.55
CA PRO A 22 -1.10 -2.37 -14.78
C PRO A 22 -1.27 -3.64 -13.92
N ASP A 23 -0.17 -4.25 -13.49
CA ASP A 23 -0.14 -5.47 -12.68
C ASP A 23 -0.15 -5.20 -11.16
N ALA A 24 -0.17 -3.93 -10.72
CA ALA A 24 0.04 -3.58 -9.32
C ALA A 24 -1.00 -4.18 -8.37
N ILE A 25 -2.27 -4.25 -8.79
CA ILE A 25 -3.34 -4.86 -7.99
C ILE A 25 -3.07 -6.34 -7.78
N GLU A 26 -2.77 -7.09 -8.85
CA GLU A 26 -2.50 -8.52 -8.79
C GLU A 26 -1.30 -8.83 -7.89
N ARG A 27 -0.25 -8.02 -7.99
CA ARG A 27 0.95 -8.16 -7.16
C ARG A 27 0.70 -7.82 -5.69
N MET A 28 -0.04 -6.75 -5.40
CA MET A 28 -0.46 -6.42 -4.03
C MET A 28 -1.33 -7.54 -3.45
N HIS A 29 -2.24 -8.10 -4.25
CA HIS A 29 -3.07 -9.23 -3.86
C HIS A 29 -2.26 -10.49 -3.56
N PHE A 30 -1.26 -10.80 -4.39
CA PHE A 30 -0.38 -11.93 -4.15
C PHE A 30 0.30 -11.83 -2.77
N VAL A 31 0.87 -10.65 -2.45
CA VAL A 31 1.49 -10.42 -1.14
C VAL A 31 0.48 -10.56 -0.01
N MET A 32 -0.75 -10.04 -0.18
CA MET A 32 -1.82 -10.16 0.82
C MET A 32 -2.27 -11.61 1.06
N ARG A 33 -2.30 -12.45 0.01
CA ARG A 33 -2.72 -13.85 0.09
C ARG A 33 -1.65 -14.79 0.62
N HIS A 34 -0.38 -14.43 0.45
CA HIS A 34 0.76 -15.28 0.76
C HIS A 34 1.70 -14.62 1.78
N PRO A 35 1.21 -14.17 2.95
CA PRO A 35 1.99 -13.35 3.87
C PRO A 35 3.22 -14.05 4.45
N TYR A 36 3.26 -15.39 4.41
CA TYR A 36 4.36 -16.21 4.91
C TYR A 36 5.41 -16.57 3.86
N ARG A 37 5.17 -16.26 2.57
CA ARG A 37 6.20 -16.43 1.53
C ARG A 37 7.22 -15.31 1.59
N ASN A 38 8.40 -15.55 1.03
CA ASN A 38 9.33 -14.47 0.76
C ASN A 38 8.72 -13.50 -0.28
N ASN A 39 8.30 -12.34 0.20
CA ASN A 39 7.68 -11.30 -0.61
C ASN A 39 8.51 -10.01 -0.60
N ASP A 40 9.78 -10.04 -0.19
CA ASP A 40 10.58 -8.84 0.05
C ASP A 40 10.71 -7.99 -1.21
N GLU A 41 10.96 -8.61 -2.36
CA GLU A 41 11.06 -7.91 -3.64
C GLU A 41 9.73 -7.30 -4.07
N ARG A 42 8.64 -8.09 -3.99
CA ARG A 42 7.28 -7.64 -4.36
C ARG A 42 6.80 -6.51 -3.45
N THR A 43 7.06 -6.63 -2.15
CA THR A 43 6.74 -5.61 -1.15
C THR A 43 7.53 -4.35 -1.40
N SER A 44 8.84 -4.48 -1.64
CA SER A 44 9.71 -3.34 -1.97
C SER A 44 9.29 -2.65 -3.27
N GLN A 45 8.89 -3.42 -4.28
CA GLN A 45 8.35 -2.90 -5.53
C GLN A 45 7.06 -2.11 -5.28
N ASN A 46 6.09 -2.69 -4.58
CA ASN A 46 4.82 -2.03 -4.21
C ASN A 46 5.07 -0.70 -3.49
N ILE A 47 5.97 -0.68 -2.51
CA ILE A 47 6.33 0.53 -1.74
C ILE A 47 6.92 1.60 -2.67
N ARG A 48 7.87 1.25 -3.53
CA ARG A 48 8.51 2.19 -4.46
C ARG A 48 7.51 2.80 -5.45
N GLU A 49 6.65 1.97 -6.03
CA GLU A 49 5.67 2.40 -7.02
C GLU A 49 4.56 3.27 -6.39
N VAL A 50 4.10 2.92 -5.18
CA VAL A 50 3.16 3.75 -4.43
C VAL A 50 3.78 5.11 -4.12
N ASN A 51 5.03 5.14 -3.64
CA ASN A 51 5.73 6.39 -3.34
C ASN A 51 5.91 7.26 -4.60
N SER A 52 6.32 6.64 -5.71
CA SER A 52 6.48 7.32 -7.00
C SER A 52 5.16 7.94 -7.49
N THR A 53 4.06 7.21 -7.35
CA THR A 53 2.73 7.69 -7.73
C THR A 53 2.27 8.83 -6.82
N ALA A 54 2.39 8.65 -5.50
CA ALA A 54 1.99 9.65 -4.51
C ALA A 54 2.69 11.00 -4.73
N LYS A 55 4.01 10.97 -4.98
CA LYS A 55 4.82 12.17 -5.27
C LYS A 55 4.46 12.90 -6.56
N SER A 56 3.53 12.39 -7.36
CA SER A 56 3.00 13.10 -8.54
C SER A 56 1.64 13.76 -8.30
N LEU A 57 1.09 13.67 -7.08
CA LEU A 57 -0.26 14.12 -6.76
C LEU A 57 -0.21 15.32 -5.81
N GLU A 58 -0.88 16.40 -6.20
CA GLU A 58 -0.90 17.65 -5.41
C GLU A 58 -1.47 17.44 -4.01
N PHE A 59 -2.59 16.71 -3.91
CA PHE A 59 -3.22 16.42 -2.62
C PHE A 59 -2.30 15.69 -1.63
N TYR A 60 -1.34 14.89 -2.13
CA TYR A 60 -0.38 14.19 -1.28
C TYR A 60 0.65 15.16 -0.69
N HIS A 61 1.13 16.11 -1.49
CA HIS A 61 2.02 17.17 -1.03
C HIS A 61 1.33 18.09 -0.03
N ASP A 62 0.07 18.45 -0.29
CA ASP A 62 -0.71 19.27 0.62
C ASP A 62 -0.97 18.55 1.94
N TYR A 63 -1.29 17.26 1.89
CA TYR A 63 -1.42 16.45 3.09
C TYR A 63 -0.11 16.43 3.91
N ALA A 64 1.03 16.19 3.25
CA ALA A 64 2.34 16.16 3.93
C ALA A 64 2.67 17.49 4.61
N ARG A 65 2.39 18.63 3.95
CA ARG A 65 2.64 19.98 4.52
C ARG A 65 1.73 20.32 5.69
N ASN A 66 0.52 19.75 5.71
CA ASN A 66 -0.50 20.03 6.72
C ASN A 66 -0.64 18.91 7.76
N LEU A 67 0.38 18.05 7.89
CA LEU A 67 0.39 17.03 8.93
C LEU A 67 0.34 17.66 10.33
N PRO A 68 -0.45 17.10 11.26
CA PRO A 68 -0.46 17.55 12.64
C PRO A 68 0.95 17.51 13.27
N GLU A 69 1.24 18.49 14.13
CA GLU A 69 2.57 18.72 14.69
C GLU A 69 3.09 17.50 15.48
N GLU A 70 2.20 16.68 16.06
CA GLU A 70 2.55 15.46 16.77
C GLU A 70 3.26 14.41 15.89
N TYR A 71 3.02 14.43 14.58
CA TYR A 71 3.72 13.57 13.63
C TYR A 71 5.11 14.13 13.29
N ILE A 72 5.20 15.45 13.12
CA ILE A 72 6.44 16.14 12.70
C ILE A 72 7.50 16.11 13.82
N LYS A 73 7.10 16.10 15.10
CA LYS A 73 8.03 16.04 16.24
C LYS A 73 8.86 14.75 16.32
N ARG A 74 8.42 13.68 15.66
CA ARG A 74 9.08 12.35 15.72
C ARG A 74 10.00 12.07 14.54
N VAL A 75 9.71 12.66 13.38
CA VAL A 75 10.46 12.47 12.14
C VAL A 75 10.50 13.80 11.39
N ALA A 76 11.70 14.27 11.06
CA ALA A 76 11.90 15.58 10.43
C ALA A 76 11.33 15.68 9.00
N ASP A 77 11.17 14.55 8.31
CA ASP A 77 10.60 14.50 6.97
C ASP A 77 9.06 14.32 7.04
N PRO A 78 8.25 15.33 6.67
CA PRO A 78 6.79 15.21 6.65
C PRO A 78 6.28 14.14 5.67
N TYR A 79 7.07 13.78 4.65
CA TYR A 79 6.68 12.76 3.69
C TYR A 79 6.71 11.35 4.27
N TYR A 80 7.42 11.13 5.39
CA TYR A 80 7.46 9.84 6.06
C TYR A 80 6.05 9.37 6.44
N TYR A 81 5.33 10.15 7.26
CA TYR A 81 3.98 9.79 7.70
C TYR A 81 2.96 9.88 6.57
N ALA A 82 3.07 10.87 5.68
CA ALA A 82 2.20 10.97 4.52
C ALA A 82 2.26 9.71 3.66
N PHE A 83 3.45 9.16 3.44
CA PHE A 83 3.64 7.90 2.71
C PHE A 83 2.93 6.72 3.40
N PHE A 84 3.12 6.53 4.71
CA PHE A 84 2.43 5.44 5.42
C PHE A 84 0.92 5.57 5.36
N HIS A 85 0.41 6.80 5.42
CA HIS A 85 -1.02 7.07 5.37
C HIS A 85 -1.62 6.73 4.00
N ILE A 86 -1.00 7.18 2.89
CA ILE A 86 -1.51 6.85 1.55
C ILE A 86 -1.33 5.36 1.25
N HIS A 87 -0.21 4.76 1.62
CA HIS A 87 0.03 3.33 1.45
C HIS A 87 -1.05 2.50 2.17
N ARG A 88 -1.40 2.87 3.41
CA ARG A 88 -2.47 2.19 4.17
C ARG A 88 -3.82 2.30 3.48
N ASP A 89 -4.20 3.49 3.04
CA ASP A 89 -5.51 3.71 2.41
C ASP A 89 -5.61 2.97 1.06
N VAL A 90 -4.52 2.96 0.27
CA VAL A 90 -4.41 2.18 -0.96
C VAL A 90 -4.53 0.68 -0.69
N VAL A 91 -3.72 0.11 0.21
CA VAL A 91 -3.78 -1.31 0.58
C VAL A 91 -5.18 -1.70 1.06
N THR A 92 -5.81 -0.84 1.87
CA THR A 92 -7.18 -1.06 2.36
C THR A 92 -8.19 -1.07 1.22
N ARG A 93 -8.05 -0.15 0.25
CA ARG A 93 -8.93 -0.11 -0.92
C ARG A 93 -8.72 -1.32 -1.81
N VAL A 94 -7.48 -1.71 -2.07
CA VAL A 94 -7.11 -2.88 -2.87
C VAL A 94 -7.64 -4.16 -2.24
N ALA A 95 -7.59 -4.29 -0.92
CA ALA A 95 -8.21 -5.39 -0.19
C ALA A 95 -9.74 -5.38 -0.34
N ALA A 96 -10.40 -4.22 -0.29
CA ALA A 96 -11.85 -4.13 -0.47
C ALA A 96 -12.33 -4.53 -1.88
N ILE A 97 -11.50 -4.32 -2.92
CA ILE A 97 -11.81 -4.76 -4.30
C ILE A 97 -11.90 -6.29 -4.41
N LEU A 98 -11.18 -7.04 -3.57
CA LEU A 98 -11.25 -8.51 -3.53
C LEU A 98 -12.53 -9.07 -2.91
N GLY A 99 -13.39 -8.21 -2.36
CA GLY A 99 -14.46 -8.62 -1.45
C GLY A 99 -13.99 -8.58 0.02
N PRO A 100 -14.89 -8.82 0.99
CA PRO A 100 -14.54 -8.77 2.41
C PRO A 100 -13.36 -9.70 2.73
N ILE A 101 -12.50 -9.27 3.65
CA ILE A 101 -11.42 -10.08 4.24
C ILE A 101 -12.03 -11.43 4.66
N GLY A 102 -11.58 -12.54 4.05
CA GLY A 102 -12.14 -13.88 4.24
C GLY A 102 -12.86 -14.48 3.03
N THR A 103 -12.99 -13.75 1.92
CA THR A 103 -13.53 -14.27 0.64
C THR A 103 -12.48 -14.94 -0.26
N TYR A 104 -11.22 -14.90 0.15
CA TYR A 104 -10.10 -15.55 -0.50
C TYR A 104 -9.29 -16.30 0.54
N GLU A 105 -8.84 -17.52 0.20
CA GLU A 105 -7.97 -18.31 1.06
C GLU A 105 -6.66 -17.56 1.27
N ILE A 106 -6.39 -17.22 2.53
CA ILE A 106 -5.07 -16.75 2.96
C ILE A 106 -4.26 -18.01 3.21
N GLU A 107 -3.06 -18.10 2.65
CA GLU A 107 -2.17 -19.22 2.92
C GLU A 107 -1.88 -19.28 4.42
N GLU A 108 -2.23 -20.41 5.05
CA GLU A 108 -1.87 -20.68 6.44
C GLU A 108 -0.36 -20.92 6.54
N PHE A 109 0.22 -20.56 7.68
CA PHE A 109 1.63 -20.84 7.94
C PHE A 109 1.85 -22.34 8.07
N ASP A 110 2.72 -22.88 7.23
CA ASP A 110 3.12 -24.29 7.23
C ASP A 110 4.65 -24.31 7.38
N PRO A 111 5.17 -24.64 8.58
CA PRO A 111 6.60 -24.63 8.83
C PRO A 111 7.37 -25.65 7.97
N SER A 112 6.67 -26.61 7.34
CA SER A 112 7.25 -27.59 6.42
C SER A 112 7.29 -27.13 4.96
N ASN A 113 6.65 -26.00 4.62
CA ASN A 113 6.66 -25.45 3.28
C ASN A 113 7.98 -24.72 3.00
N PRO A 114 8.84 -25.22 2.08
CA PRO A 114 10.12 -24.58 1.78
C PRO A 114 9.97 -23.17 1.19
N LEU A 115 8.81 -22.85 0.58
CA LEU A 115 8.54 -21.51 0.04
C LEU A 115 8.37 -20.42 1.11
N HIS A 116 8.26 -20.81 2.40
CA HIS A 116 8.26 -19.86 3.51
C HIS A 116 9.68 -19.42 3.92
N TRP A 117 10.70 -20.11 3.41
CA TRP A 117 12.09 -19.96 3.84
C TRP A 117 13.06 -19.56 2.71
N VAL A 118 12.64 -19.53 1.44
CA VAL A 118 13.54 -19.30 0.29
C VAL A 118 12.91 -18.40 -0.80
N GLU A 119 13.78 -17.62 -1.46
CA GLU A 119 13.60 -16.56 -2.49
C GLU A 119 12.77 -16.90 -3.74
#